data_AF-A0A179F863-F1
#
_entry.id   AF-A0A179F863-F1
#
_cell.length_a   1.000
_cell.length_b   1.000
_cell.length_c   1.000
_cell.angle_alpha   90.00
_cell.angle_beta   90.00
_cell.angle_gamma   90.00
#
_symmetry.space_group_name_H-M   'P 1'
#
loop_
_entity.id
_entity.type
_entity.pdbx_description
1 polymer ?
#
loop_
_entity_poly.entity_id
_entity_poly.type
_entity_poly.pdbx_seq_one_letter_code
_entity_poly.pdbx_strand_id
1 'polypeptide(L)'
;MSDGQHQNSIWKQQLSSMLPSRAQCDLLVNFYIDHINWIFQTLHVPSFRREYSQFWEEDADHGDCIWHSLLFTILSVSALYVPLESVGVVGVPTESIRPLARVWYNASQRALRAGDYEAQPCIPQLQTFIITQLYWYATNQLEILNSRLGQAVRCAQAIGLDRDTMPSTCLRDEIRHRMWWELVDSDMFQTICLDRAPLIRLKHCHVPLPLNCSDGDLTETSISVKPMDIPTEIGLNICRAQLFQLLNMRYHDDDDYDESGPPYERLQYIDSKIEKLLKELPWYFQISERGQLPQPPGSLQEVLTWQHHILRTCIYTQRIRMYRPFLGAGIGDARDKCISAAENAVVVYRCLRKDNAPTSWHKFLPQAYQIFSVAVTVAALLLVERNIQIPSLYDAVKDMVEDLEILERHGCHVPVATKGRTVLLRLLTMIEKRTAGETASDEAQSLVPQISGIMGGERTTRAYMSRLASGTSHAENTPVRLGATSNETRNDDLEMNTAVARADDALDVSWMSSLLDVSFDDMAGMFAFENMKDGGGKLALLNWDMTGLLMNAQQSNSQMS
;
A
#
# COMPACT_ATOMS: atom_id res chain seq x y z
N MET A 1 -20.53 3.31 40.70
CA MET A 1 -20.04 3.00 39.35
C MET A 1 -18.92 1.98 39.52
N SER A 2 -18.89 0.90 38.75
CA SER A 2 -17.80 -0.07 38.85
C SER A 2 -16.48 0.61 38.45
N ASP A 3 -15.34 0.20 39.03
CA ASP A 3 -14.02 0.80 38.75
C ASP A 3 -13.71 0.86 37.25
N GLY A 4 -14.15 -0.13 36.48
CA GLY A 4 -14.00 -0.17 35.01
C GLY A 4 -14.81 0.90 34.25
N GLN A 5 -16.03 1.25 34.71
CA GLN A 5 -16.83 2.31 34.09
C GLN A 5 -16.25 3.70 34.36
N HIS A 6 -15.70 3.91 35.55
CA HIS A 6 -15.05 5.17 35.90
C HIS A 6 -13.76 5.38 35.08
N GLN A 7 -12.94 4.32 34.95
CA GLN A 7 -11.72 4.37 34.14
C GLN A 7 -11.99 4.63 32.65
N ASN A 8 -13.06 4.05 32.09
CA ASN A 8 -13.46 4.27 30.71
C ASN A 8 -13.88 5.74 30.47
N SER A 9 -14.67 6.31 31.38
CA SER A 9 -15.07 7.72 31.32
C SER A 9 -13.88 8.69 31.38
N ILE A 10 -12.88 8.40 32.22
CA ILE A 10 -11.62 9.18 32.28
C ILE A 10 -10.88 9.13 30.94
N TRP A 11 -10.74 7.94 30.35
CA TRP A 11 -10.08 7.79 29.05
C TRP A 11 -10.80 8.57 27.95
N LYS A 12 -12.13 8.50 27.88
CA LYS A 12 -12.91 9.27 26.90
C LYS A 12 -12.68 10.77 27.03
N GLN A 13 -12.70 11.32 28.25
CA GLN A 13 -12.44 12.74 28.49
C GLN A 13 -11.02 13.14 28.06
N GLN A 14 -10.03 12.32 28.41
CA GLN A 14 -8.64 12.55 28.00
C GLN A 14 -8.47 12.51 26.48
N LEU A 15 -9.06 11.52 25.81
CA LEU A 15 -9.03 11.40 24.35
C LEU A 15 -9.72 12.59 23.69
N SER A 16 -10.90 12.98 24.16
CA SER A 16 -11.60 14.17 23.66
C SER A 16 -10.76 15.45 23.81
N SER A 17 -10.02 15.61 24.90
CA SER A 17 -9.14 16.77 25.10
C SER A 17 -7.93 16.83 24.16
N MET A 18 -7.55 15.71 23.52
CA MET A 18 -6.46 15.65 22.55
C MET A 18 -6.93 15.95 21.12
N LEU A 19 -8.24 16.06 20.88
CA LEU A 19 -8.76 16.41 19.56
C LEU A 19 -8.49 17.90 19.26
N PRO A 20 -8.13 18.24 18.02
CA PRO A 20 -8.08 19.63 17.59
C PRO A 20 -9.49 20.24 17.53
N SER A 21 -9.59 21.52 17.17
CA SER A 21 -10.91 22.16 17.04
C SER A 21 -11.78 21.44 16.02
N ARG A 22 -13.11 21.53 16.14
CA ARG A 22 -14.05 20.92 15.19
C ARG A 22 -13.74 21.30 13.75
N ALA A 23 -13.44 22.58 13.47
CA ALA A 23 -13.07 23.04 12.13
C ALA A 23 -11.80 22.36 11.58
N GLN A 24 -10.81 22.08 12.44
CA GLN A 24 -9.59 21.38 12.08
C GLN A 24 -9.86 19.88 11.83
N CYS A 25 -10.71 19.27 12.66
CA CYS A 25 -11.18 17.90 12.43
C CYS A 25 -11.96 17.80 11.11
N ASP A 26 -12.88 18.72 10.84
CA ASP A 26 -13.70 18.75 9.63
C ASP A 26 -12.82 18.82 8.37
N LEU A 27 -11.79 19.68 8.37
CA LEU A 27 -10.83 19.77 7.26
C LEU A 27 -10.15 18.41 7.00
N LEU A 28 -9.61 17.80 8.04
CA LEU A 28 -8.82 16.56 7.93
C LEU A 28 -9.72 15.36 7.58
N VAL A 29 -10.90 15.25 8.18
CA VAL A 29 -11.88 14.20 7.88
C VAL A 29 -12.34 14.29 6.43
N ASN A 30 -12.68 15.49 5.95
CA ASN A 30 -13.08 15.68 4.55
C ASN A 30 -11.92 15.38 3.59
N PHE A 31 -10.70 15.82 3.91
CA PHE A 31 -9.53 15.49 3.12
C PHE A 31 -9.32 13.97 3.00
N TYR A 32 -9.46 13.23 4.10
CA TYR A 32 -9.40 11.77 4.07
C TYR A 32 -10.45 11.16 3.15
N ILE A 33 -11.72 11.54 3.32
CA ILE A 33 -12.84 10.98 2.56
C ILE A 33 -12.67 11.25 1.05
N ASP A 34 -12.23 12.45 0.69
CA ASP A 34 -12.17 12.88 -0.72
C ASP A 34 -10.90 12.41 -1.45
N HIS A 35 -9.80 12.20 -0.73
CA HIS A 35 -8.48 11.95 -1.33
C HIS A 35 -7.80 10.65 -0.91
N ILE A 36 -8.28 9.95 0.11
CA ILE A 36 -7.60 8.76 0.67
C ILE A 36 -8.55 7.54 0.76
N ASN A 37 -9.80 7.72 1.17
CA ASN A 37 -10.74 6.62 1.45
C ASN A 37 -10.89 5.64 0.27
N TRP A 38 -10.78 6.15 -0.97
CA TRP A 38 -10.87 5.36 -2.20
C TRP A 38 -9.86 4.22 -2.35
N ILE A 39 -8.78 4.21 -1.54
CA ILE A 39 -7.73 3.19 -1.58
C ILE A 39 -8.21 1.86 -0.97
N PHE A 40 -9.02 1.93 0.10
CA PHE A 40 -9.44 0.77 0.91
C PHE A 40 -10.97 0.62 0.99
N GLN A 41 -11.74 1.71 0.95
CA GLN A 41 -13.21 1.71 0.96
C GLN A 41 -13.84 0.85 2.08
N THR A 42 -13.18 0.80 3.24
CA THR A 42 -13.64 0.03 4.40
C THR A 42 -14.64 0.77 5.27
N LEU A 43 -14.74 2.10 5.13
CA LEU A 43 -15.71 2.92 5.82
C LEU A 43 -16.98 3.08 5.00
N HIS A 44 -18.13 2.93 5.65
CA HIS A 44 -19.38 3.45 5.10
C HIS A 44 -19.46 4.95 5.44
N VAL A 45 -19.12 5.79 4.47
CA VAL A 45 -18.98 7.24 4.64
C VAL A 45 -20.25 7.89 5.22
N PRO A 46 -21.47 7.54 4.77
CA PRO A 46 -22.70 8.10 5.35
C PRO A 46 -22.87 7.78 6.84
N SER A 47 -22.58 6.55 7.26
CA SER A 47 -22.66 6.17 8.70
C SER A 47 -21.62 6.91 9.52
N PHE A 48 -20.36 6.94 9.04
CA PHE A 48 -19.28 7.63 9.74
C PHE A 48 -19.56 9.13 9.90
N ARG A 49 -20.06 9.81 8.85
CA ARG A 49 -20.43 11.23 8.92
C ARG A 49 -21.52 11.50 9.95
N ARG A 50 -22.52 10.62 10.04
CA ARG A 50 -23.59 10.72 11.05
C ARG A 50 -23.03 10.56 12.47
N GLU A 51 -22.21 9.54 12.70
CA GLU A 51 -21.56 9.32 14.00
C GLU A 51 -20.65 10.50 14.38
N TYR A 52 -19.90 11.03 13.42
CA TYR A 52 -19.04 12.20 13.60
C TYR A 52 -19.83 13.48 13.91
N SER A 53 -20.96 13.72 13.25
CA SER A 53 -21.83 14.85 13.58
C SER A 53 -22.41 14.71 15.00
N GLN A 54 -22.90 13.52 15.34
CA GLN A 54 -23.44 13.22 16.69
C GLN A 54 -22.41 13.46 17.78
N PHE A 55 -21.16 13.02 17.57
CA PHE A 55 -20.05 13.26 18.50
C PHE A 55 -19.84 14.73 18.86
N TRP A 56 -20.08 15.66 17.92
CA TRP A 56 -19.90 17.10 18.15
C TRP A 56 -21.17 17.82 18.63
N GLU A 57 -22.34 17.21 18.47
CA GLU A 57 -23.65 17.81 18.79
C GLU A 57 -24.17 17.35 20.16
N GLU A 58 -23.90 16.11 20.53
CA GLU A 58 -24.24 15.52 21.82
C GLU A 58 -23.05 15.73 22.79
N ASP A 59 -23.28 15.84 24.10
CA ASP A 59 -22.18 15.98 25.08
C ASP A 59 -21.13 14.86 24.87
N ALA A 60 -19.84 15.16 25.11
CA ALA A 60 -18.66 14.35 24.76
C ALA A 60 -18.57 12.89 25.33
N ASP A 61 -19.67 12.31 25.79
CA ASP A 61 -19.80 10.90 26.16
C ASP A 61 -20.18 9.99 24.96
N HIS A 62 -20.57 10.59 23.83
CA HIS A 62 -20.82 9.87 22.59
C HIS A 62 -19.48 9.47 21.91
N GLY A 63 -19.39 8.23 21.44
CA GLY A 63 -18.15 7.64 20.92
C GLY A 63 -17.35 6.85 21.97
N ASP A 64 -17.19 5.56 21.75
CA ASP A 64 -16.30 4.74 22.58
C ASP A 64 -14.81 5.00 22.26
N CYS A 65 -13.91 4.40 23.03
CA CYS A 65 -12.47 4.54 22.81
C CYS A 65 -12.03 4.02 21.43
N ILE A 66 -12.72 3.02 20.85
CA ILE A 66 -12.38 2.48 19.53
C ILE A 66 -12.78 3.47 18.43
N TRP A 67 -13.93 4.12 18.55
CA TRP A 67 -14.36 5.17 17.63
C TRP A 67 -13.39 6.37 17.65
N HIS A 68 -12.95 6.80 18.84
CA HIS A 68 -11.90 7.81 18.97
C HIS A 68 -10.61 7.38 18.27
N SER A 69 -10.23 6.11 18.38
CA SER A 69 -9.07 5.58 17.67
C SER A 69 -9.21 5.72 16.15
N LEU A 70 -10.38 5.37 15.61
CA LEU A 70 -10.65 5.50 14.19
C LEU A 70 -10.53 6.95 13.74
N LEU A 71 -11.15 7.88 14.46
CA LEU A 71 -11.06 9.32 14.19
C LEU A 71 -9.61 9.80 14.24
N PHE A 72 -8.86 9.49 15.31
CA PHE A 72 -7.45 9.89 15.42
C PHE A 72 -6.58 9.32 14.31
N THR A 73 -6.83 8.10 13.86
CA THR A 73 -6.12 7.51 12.71
C THR A 73 -6.44 8.27 11.42
N ILE A 74 -7.70 8.64 11.19
CA ILE A 74 -8.11 9.47 10.05
C ILE A 74 -7.41 10.84 10.08
N LEU A 75 -7.38 11.50 11.24
CA LEU A 75 -6.69 12.78 11.43
C LEU A 75 -5.18 12.61 11.18
N SER A 76 -4.57 11.58 11.76
CA SER A 76 -3.14 11.28 11.62
C SER A 76 -2.72 11.09 10.18
N VAL A 77 -3.43 10.23 9.44
CA VAL A 77 -3.12 9.96 8.03
C VAL A 77 -3.35 11.19 7.17
N SER A 78 -4.44 11.94 7.41
CA SER A 78 -4.69 13.19 6.68
C SER A 78 -3.60 14.23 6.92
N ALA A 79 -3.12 14.34 8.16
CA ALA A 79 -2.06 15.28 8.53
C ALA A 79 -0.74 15.04 7.79
N LEU A 80 -0.47 13.80 7.34
CA LEU A 80 0.71 13.49 6.51
C LEU A 80 0.63 14.09 5.11
N TYR A 81 -0.57 14.22 4.55
CA TYR A 81 -0.77 14.47 3.11
C TYR A 81 -1.53 15.76 2.79
N VAL A 82 -2.23 16.35 3.76
CA VAL A 82 -3.03 17.58 3.56
C VAL A 82 -2.14 18.74 3.08
N PRO A 83 -2.57 19.54 2.10
CA PRO A 83 -1.83 20.72 1.65
C PRO A 83 -1.62 21.73 2.76
N LEU A 84 -0.42 22.31 2.83
CA LEU A 84 -0.07 23.27 3.90
C LEU A 84 -0.93 24.53 3.82
N GLU A 85 -1.32 24.93 2.61
CA GLU A 85 -2.18 26.09 2.35
C GLU A 85 -3.57 25.90 2.95
N SER A 86 -4.11 24.67 2.90
CA SER A 86 -5.43 24.36 3.46
C SER A 86 -5.43 24.38 5.00
N VAL A 87 -4.31 24.00 5.59
CA VAL A 87 -4.10 23.93 7.04
C VAL A 87 -4.04 25.33 7.67
N GLY A 88 -3.39 26.29 6.99
CA GLY A 88 -3.32 27.67 7.44
C GLY A 88 -4.70 28.35 7.57
N VAL A 89 -5.67 27.96 6.74
CA VAL A 89 -7.05 28.50 6.76
C VAL A 89 -7.78 28.17 8.07
N VAL A 90 -7.50 27.01 8.67
CA VAL A 90 -8.12 26.57 9.93
C VAL A 90 -7.28 26.87 11.17
N GLY A 91 -6.29 27.76 11.04
CA GLY A 91 -5.49 28.26 12.16
C GLY A 91 -4.48 27.26 12.74
N VAL A 92 -4.13 26.22 12.00
CA VAL A 92 -3.03 25.31 12.40
C VAL A 92 -1.73 25.86 11.79
N PRO A 93 -0.67 26.06 12.60
CA PRO A 93 0.64 26.43 12.06
C PRO A 93 1.13 25.36 11.08
N THR A 94 1.53 25.78 9.87
CA THR A 94 1.88 24.88 8.77
C THR A 94 3.00 23.91 9.11
N GLU A 95 3.96 24.35 9.93
CA GLU A 95 5.08 23.58 10.44
C GLU A 95 4.66 22.50 11.45
N SER A 96 3.49 22.64 12.07
CA SER A 96 3.01 21.75 13.14
C SER A 96 2.21 20.57 12.62
N ILE A 97 1.60 20.65 11.43
CA ILE A 97 0.68 19.59 10.96
C ILE A 97 1.36 18.23 10.77
N ARG A 98 2.58 18.20 10.23
CA ARG A 98 3.32 16.93 10.03
C ARG A 98 3.72 16.29 11.37
N PRO A 99 4.28 17.04 12.36
CA PRO A 99 4.47 16.51 13.71
C PRO A 99 3.18 16.00 14.39
N LEU A 100 2.05 16.70 14.19
CA LEU A 100 0.76 16.31 14.77
C LEU A 100 0.27 14.95 14.26
N ALA A 101 0.66 14.53 13.04
CA ALA A 101 0.38 13.19 12.54
C ALA A 101 0.83 12.10 13.51
N ARG A 102 2.03 12.25 14.10
CA ARG A 102 2.57 11.30 15.10
C ARG A 102 1.81 11.37 16.42
N VAL A 103 1.39 12.56 16.84
CA VAL A 103 0.61 12.75 18.06
C VAL A 103 -0.72 12.02 17.95
N TRP A 104 -1.45 12.23 16.85
CA TRP A 104 -2.74 11.56 16.61
C TRP A 104 -2.58 10.07 16.35
N TYR A 105 -1.50 9.62 15.71
CA TYR A 105 -1.19 8.19 15.62
C TYR A 105 -1.06 7.57 17.03
N ASN A 106 -0.28 8.18 17.92
CA ASN A 106 -0.11 7.69 19.29
C ASN A 106 -1.42 7.73 20.09
N ALA A 107 -2.23 8.79 19.92
CA ALA A 107 -3.55 8.90 20.54
C ALA A 107 -4.47 7.77 20.06
N SER A 108 -4.47 7.47 18.76
CA SER A 108 -5.21 6.33 18.21
C SER A 108 -4.78 5.00 18.85
N GLN A 109 -3.48 4.74 18.96
CA GLN A 109 -2.99 3.49 19.58
C GLN A 109 -3.37 3.38 21.06
N ARG A 110 -3.37 4.50 21.81
CA ARG A 110 -3.82 4.55 23.20
C ARG A 110 -5.33 4.30 23.31
N ALA A 111 -6.10 4.90 22.41
CA ALA A 111 -7.54 4.73 22.33
C ALA A 111 -7.95 3.28 22.04
N LEU A 112 -7.24 2.57 21.13
CA LEU A 112 -7.42 1.13 20.93
C LEU A 112 -7.25 0.35 22.24
N ARG A 113 -6.14 0.56 22.95
CA ARG A 113 -5.85 -0.16 24.20
C ARG A 113 -6.87 0.16 25.29
N ALA A 114 -7.29 1.41 25.40
CA ALA A 114 -8.33 1.83 26.34
C ALA A 114 -9.71 1.21 26.03
N GLY A 115 -9.97 0.88 24.75
CA GLY A 115 -11.16 0.16 24.31
C GLY A 115 -11.02 -1.37 24.35
N ASP A 116 -9.93 -1.91 24.92
CA ASP A 116 -9.70 -3.34 25.10
C ASP A 116 -9.87 -4.19 23.83
N TYR A 117 -9.43 -3.65 22.69
CA TYR A 117 -9.60 -4.30 21.38
C TYR A 117 -8.94 -5.68 21.26
N GLU A 118 -7.97 -5.98 22.11
CA GLU A 118 -7.25 -7.26 22.11
C GLU A 118 -8.11 -8.37 22.70
N ALA A 119 -8.91 -8.06 23.72
CA ALA A 119 -9.89 -8.99 24.28
C ALA A 119 -11.24 -8.93 23.55
N GLN A 120 -11.59 -7.78 22.96
CA GLN A 120 -12.86 -7.52 22.29
C GLN A 120 -12.64 -7.01 20.85
N PRO A 121 -12.17 -7.88 19.93
CA PRO A 121 -11.98 -7.48 18.53
C PRO A 121 -13.30 -7.05 17.89
N CYS A 122 -13.25 -6.02 17.05
CA CYS A 122 -14.43 -5.45 16.39
C CYS A 122 -14.07 -4.82 15.04
N ILE A 123 -15.08 -4.56 14.21
CA ILE A 123 -14.90 -3.98 12.86
C ILE A 123 -14.21 -2.60 12.90
N PRO A 124 -14.63 -1.64 13.76
CA PRO A 124 -13.98 -0.32 13.80
C PRO A 124 -12.47 -0.39 14.11
N GLN A 125 -12.05 -1.32 14.96
CA GLN A 125 -10.62 -1.53 15.20
C GLN A 125 -9.89 -2.06 13.95
N LEU A 126 -10.50 -2.98 13.20
CA LEU A 126 -9.89 -3.46 11.96
C LEU A 126 -9.85 -2.35 10.90
N GLN A 127 -10.87 -1.49 10.83
CA GLN A 127 -10.86 -0.29 9.99
C GLN A 127 -9.70 0.64 10.38
N THR A 128 -9.49 0.89 11.68
CA THR A 128 -8.33 1.64 12.19
C THR A 128 -7.03 1.00 11.73
N PHE A 129 -6.87 -0.32 11.83
CA PHE A 129 -5.67 -1.02 11.34
C PHE A 129 -5.45 -0.75 9.85
N ILE A 130 -6.47 -0.99 9.01
CA ILE A 130 -6.37 -0.84 7.56
C ILE A 130 -5.90 0.57 7.18
N ILE A 131 -6.47 1.60 7.81
CA ILE A 131 -6.12 3.00 7.54
C ILE A 131 -4.72 3.34 8.06
N THR A 132 -4.35 2.84 9.25
CA THR A 132 -3.04 3.08 9.89
C THR A 132 -1.87 2.53 9.05
N GLN A 133 -2.12 1.56 8.17
CA GLN A 133 -1.10 1.08 7.23
C GLN A 133 -0.46 2.22 6.43
N LEU A 134 -1.24 3.22 6.00
CA LEU A 134 -0.71 4.37 5.26
C LEU A 134 0.30 5.17 6.09
N TYR A 135 0.07 5.31 7.40
CA TYR A 135 1.01 5.95 8.31
C TYR A 135 2.33 5.16 8.40
N TRP A 136 2.25 3.84 8.55
CA TRP A 136 3.46 3.00 8.62
C TRP A 136 4.23 2.95 7.30
N TYR A 137 3.53 2.93 6.16
CA TYR A 137 4.18 3.08 4.85
C TYR A 137 4.89 4.43 4.75
N ALA A 138 4.19 5.53 5.05
CA ALA A 138 4.74 6.87 4.95
C ALA A 138 6.00 7.05 5.81
N THR A 139 5.96 6.54 7.04
CA THR A 139 7.03 6.68 8.04
C THR A 139 8.07 5.56 8.00
N ASN A 140 7.97 4.63 7.03
CA ASN A 140 8.87 3.49 6.84
C ASN A 140 8.97 2.57 8.09
N GLN A 141 7.84 2.29 8.73
CA GLN A 141 7.71 1.41 9.90
C GLN A 141 7.13 0.03 9.52
N LEU A 142 7.73 -0.62 8.50
CA LEU A 142 7.18 -1.83 7.89
C LEU A 142 7.15 -3.05 8.82
N GLU A 143 8.12 -3.20 9.73
CA GLU A 143 8.10 -4.34 10.68
C GLU A 143 6.96 -4.21 11.70
N ILE A 144 6.60 -2.98 12.11
CA ILE A 144 5.43 -2.73 12.95
C ILE A 144 4.16 -3.10 12.20
N LEU A 145 4.04 -2.67 10.94
CA LEU A 145 2.92 -3.04 10.07
C LEU A 145 2.78 -4.56 10.00
N ASN A 146 3.85 -5.30 9.74
CA ASN A 146 3.82 -6.76 9.64
C ASN A 146 3.40 -7.45 10.94
N SER A 147 3.90 -6.98 12.09
CA SER A 147 3.46 -7.49 13.39
C SER A 147 1.97 -7.22 13.64
N ARG A 148 1.50 -5.99 13.34
CA ARG A 148 0.10 -5.59 13.51
C ARG A 148 -0.83 -6.27 12.52
N LEU A 149 -0.38 -6.58 11.31
CA LEU A 149 -1.11 -7.36 10.34
C LEU A 149 -1.40 -8.76 10.87
N GLY A 150 -0.40 -9.43 11.47
CA GLY A 150 -0.60 -10.72 12.14
C GLY A 150 -1.70 -10.67 13.21
N GLN A 151 -1.70 -9.61 14.04
CA GLN A 151 -2.74 -9.39 15.04
C GLN A 151 -4.11 -9.13 14.39
N ALA A 152 -4.18 -8.25 13.38
CA ALA A 152 -5.43 -7.92 12.70
C ALA A 152 -6.07 -9.14 12.03
N VAL A 153 -5.27 -10.01 11.40
CA VAL A 153 -5.74 -11.29 10.85
C VAL A 153 -6.35 -12.18 11.94
N ARG A 154 -5.70 -12.28 13.11
CA ARG A 154 -6.25 -13.05 14.25
C ARG A 154 -7.52 -12.42 14.81
N CYS A 155 -7.59 -11.10 14.93
CA CYS A 155 -8.81 -10.39 15.35
C CYS A 155 -9.97 -10.62 14.37
N ALA A 156 -9.71 -10.56 13.06
CA ALA A 156 -10.70 -10.83 12.02
C ALA A 156 -11.23 -12.26 12.07
N GLN A 157 -10.34 -13.25 12.27
CA GLN A 157 -10.73 -14.65 12.48
C GLN A 157 -11.56 -14.82 13.76
N ALA A 158 -11.20 -14.12 14.84
CA ALA A 158 -11.92 -14.20 16.12
C ALA A 158 -13.38 -13.72 16.02
N ILE A 159 -13.66 -12.73 15.15
CA ILE A 159 -15.04 -12.26 14.85
C ILE A 159 -15.67 -12.95 13.64
N GLY A 160 -15.03 -14.02 13.14
CA GLY A 160 -15.54 -14.92 12.11
C GLY A 160 -15.60 -14.34 10.70
N LEU A 161 -14.72 -13.40 10.32
CA LEU A 161 -14.69 -12.87 8.95
C LEU A 161 -14.23 -13.91 7.93
N ASP A 162 -13.33 -14.82 8.32
CA ASP A 162 -12.76 -15.88 7.47
C ASP A 162 -13.78 -16.97 7.09
N ARG A 163 -14.91 -17.02 7.79
CA ARG A 163 -15.96 -18.04 7.66
C ARG A 163 -17.29 -17.48 7.18
N ASP A 164 -17.32 -16.19 6.83
CA ASP A 164 -18.52 -15.50 6.39
C ASP A 164 -18.87 -15.85 4.95
N THR A 165 -19.55 -16.98 4.77
CA THR A 165 -19.88 -17.54 3.44
C THR A 165 -21.24 -17.08 2.91
N MET A 166 -22.00 -16.33 3.71
CA MET A 166 -23.33 -15.88 3.34
C MET A 166 -23.24 -14.65 2.42
N PRO A 167 -24.08 -14.53 1.38
CA PRO A 167 -24.15 -13.32 0.55
C PRO A 167 -24.53 -12.09 1.38
N SER A 168 -23.98 -10.92 1.07
CA SER A 168 -24.38 -9.67 1.74
C SER A 168 -25.86 -9.37 1.48
N THR A 169 -26.61 -9.05 2.54
CA THR A 169 -28.02 -8.62 2.42
C THR A 169 -28.26 -7.22 2.95
N CYS A 170 -27.34 -6.70 3.76
CA CYS A 170 -27.39 -5.39 4.38
C CYS A 170 -25.99 -4.78 4.51
N LEU A 171 -25.95 -3.50 4.92
CA LEU A 171 -24.71 -2.76 5.18
C LEU A 171 -23.70 -3.54 6.04
N ARG A 172 -24.16 -4.14 7.14
CA ARG A 172 -23.27 -4.86 8.08
C ARG A 172 -22.55 -6.03 7.40
N ASP A 173 -23.27 -6.82 6.60
CA ASP A 173 -22.70 -7.99 5.92
C ASP A 173 -21.67 -7.55 4.87
N GLU A 174 -22.00 -6.51 4.11
CA GLU A 174 -21.10 -5.97 3.08
C GLU A 174 -19.81 -5.39 3.69
N ILE A 175 -19.90 -4.64 4.78
CA ILE A 175 -18.70 -4.13 5.48
C ILE A 175 -17.83 -5.29 5.97
N ARG A 176 -18.40 -6.42 6.41
CA ARG A 176 -17.62 -7.59 6.81
C ARG A 176 -16.85 -8.21 5.65
N HIS A 177 -17.45 -8.33 4.46
CA HIS A 177 -16.76 -8.82 3.26
C HIS A 177 -15.69 -7.84 2.77
N ARG A 178 -15.99 -6.53 2.74
CA ARG A 178 -15.00 -5.49 2.41
C ARG A 178 -13.79 -5.59 3.35
N MET A 179 -14.02 -5.70 4.66
CA MET A 179 -12.95 -5.84 5.64
C MET A 179 -12.12 -7.11 5.47
N TRP A 180 -12.75 -8.26 5.21
CA TRP A 180 -12.04 -9.51 4.98
C TRP A 180 -11.12 -9.43 3.76
N TRP A 181 -11.65 -8.97 2.63
CA TRP A 181 -10.88 -8.89 1.39
C TRP A 181 -9.77 -7.84 1.44
N GLU A 182 -9.96 -6.73 2.17
CA GLU A 182 -8.89 -5.76 2.39
C GLU A 182 -7.74 -6.31 3.27
N LEU A 183 -8.03 -7.21 4.21
CA LEU A 183 -7.00 -7.91 4.98
C LEU A 183 -6.26 -8.94 4.12
N VAL A 184 -6.98 -9.68 3.27
CA VAL A 184 -6.38 -10.60 2.28
C VAL A 184 -5.44 -9.83 1.35
N ASP A 185 -5.88 -8.69 0.83
CA ASP A 185 -5.09 -7.82 -0.03
C ASP A 185 -3.83 -7.32 0.69
N SER A 186 -3.97 -6.89 1.94
CA SER A 186 -2.86 -6.40 2.77
C SER A 186 -1.82 -7.50 3.02
N ASP A 187 -2.28 -8.71 3.37
CA ASP A 187 -1.41 -9.88 3.61
C ASP A 187 -0.69 -10.34 2.35
N MET A 188 -1.41 -10.44 1.23
CA MET A 188 -0.81 -10.80 -0.04
C MET A 188 0.18 -9.74 -0.53
N PHE A 189 -0.09 -8.46 -0.32
CA PHE A 189 0.84 -7.41 -0.67
C PHE A 189 2.16 -7.51 0.13
N GLN A 190 2.09 -7.76 1.44
CA GLN A 190 3.29 -7.95 2.28
C GLN A 190 4.06 -9.23 1.92
N THR A 191 3.34 -10.34 1.71
CA THR A 191 3.87 -11.63 1.26
C THR A 191 4.78 -11.45 0.05
N ILE A 192 4.27 -10.75 -0.96
CA ILE A 192 4.98 -10.53 -2.21
C ILE A 192 6.16 -9.58 -2.02
N CYS A 193 6.00 -8.48 -1.28
CA CYS A 193 7.07 -7.51 -1.09
C CYS A 193 8.24 -8.08 -0.26
N LEU A 194 7.97 -8.97 0.69
CA LEU A 194 8.98 -9.51 1.61
C LEU A 194 9.46 -10.91 1.26
N ASP A 195 8.87 -11.57 0.26
CA ASP A 195 9.11 -12.98 -0.08
C ASP A 195 8.86 -13.92 1.11
N ARG A 196 7.73 -13.68 1.80
CA ARG A 196 7.27 -14.47 2.95
C ARG A 196 6.03 -15.28 2.54
N ALA A 197 5.70 -16.33 3.30
CA ALA A 197 4.43 -17.03 3.12
C ALA A 197 3.26 -16.18 3.64
N PRO A 198 2.08 -16.23 3.01
CA PRO A 198 0.92 -15.47 3.45
C PRO A 198 0.36 -16.02 4.76
N LEU A 199 -0.16 -15.12 5.60
CA LEU A 199 -0.90 -15.46 6.81
C LEU A 199 -2.26 -16.08 6.47
N ILE A 200 -2.87 -15.65 5.37
CA ILE A 200 -4.18 -16.09 4.88
C ILE A 200 -3.99 -16.96 3.64
N ARG A 201 -4.39 -18.24 3.74
CA ARG A 201 -4.42 -19.17 2.60
C ARG A 201 -5.85 -19.29 2.08
N LEU A 202 -6.04 -19.09 0.79
CA LEU A 202 -7.37 -18.99 0.17
C LEU A 202 -7.88 -20.30 -0.44
N LYS A 203 -7.09 -21.39 -0.41
CA LYS A 203 -7.46 -22.71 -0.98
C LYS A 203 -8.86 -23.18 -0.56
N HIS A 204 -9.25 -22.90 0.69
CA HIS A 204 -10.54 -23.29 1.27
C HIS A 204 -11.35 -22.09 1.78
N CYS A 205 -11.02 -20.87 1.31
CA CYS A 205 -11.78 -19.68 1.65
C CYS A 205 -12.98 -19.56 0.69
N HIS A 206 -14.18 -19.48 1.26
CA HIS A 206 -15.44 -19.35 0.52
C HIS A 206 -16.16 -18.03 0.81
N VAL A 207 -15.46 -17.05 1.38
CA VAL A 207 -16.02 -15.71 1.63
C VAL A 207 -16.29 -15.04 0.28
N PRO A 208 -17.53 -14.60 0.00
CA PRO A 208 -17.86 -13.89 -1.24
C PRO A 208 -17.03 -12.62 -1.41
N LEU A 209 -16.70 -12.27 -2.66
CA LEU A 209 -16.12 -10.96 -2.98
C LEU A 209 -17.10 -9.83 -2.65
N PRO A 210 -16.61 -8.60 -2.35
CA PRO A 210 -17.49 -7.45 -2.12
C PRO A 210 -18.42 -7.18 -3.30
N LEU A 211 -19.61 -6.66 -3.03
CA LEU A 211 -20.60 -6.35 -4.07
C LEU A 211 -20.29 -5.01 -4.73
N ASN A 212 -20.50 -4.90 -6.03
CA ASN A 212 -20.35 -3.64 -6.77
C ASN A 212 -21.52 -2.69 -6.46
N CYS A 213 -21.38 -1.92 -5.37
CA CYS A 213 -22.37 -0.97 -4.89
C CYS A 213 -21.67 0.24 -4.26
N SER A 214 -22.22 1.43 -4.52
CA SER A 214 -21.78 2.66 -3.85
C SER A 214 -22.30 2.69 -2.42
N ASP A 215 -21.72 3.50 -1.54
CA ASP A 215 -22.21 3.63 -0.17
C ASP A 215 -23.68 4.10 -0.12
N GLY A 216 -24.11 4.97 -1.05
CA GLY A 216 -25.51 5.38 -1.16
C GLY A 216 -26.49 4.26 -1.56
N ASP A 217 -25.98 3.13 -2.05
CA ASP A 217 -26.78 1.94 -2.41
C ASP A 217 -26.90 0.95 -1.23
N LEU A 218 -26.25 1.23 -0.10
CA LEU A 218 -26.22 0.40 1.10
C LEU A 218 -27.08 0.98 2.21
N THR A 219 -27.96 0.16 2.77
CA THR A 219 -28.74 0.50 3.97
C THR A 219 -28.62 -0.60 5.02
N GLU A 220 -29.07 -0.30 6.24
CA GLU A 220 -29.13 -1.29 7.34
C GLU A 220 -29.96 -2.54 7.01
N THR A 221 -30.78 -2.50 5.96
CA THR A 221 -31.75 -3.57 5.64
C THR A 221 -31.74 -4.03 4.19
N SER A 222 -31.02 -3.34 3.30
CA SER A 222 -31.04 -3.63 1.86
C SER A 222 -29.75 -3.20 1.15
N ILE A 223 -29.49 -3.81 0.00
CA ILE A 223 -28.37 -3.47 -0.90
C ILE A 223 -28.91 -3.36 -2.34
N SER A 224 -28.51 -2.31 -3.06
CA SER A 224 -28.76 -2.17 -4.50
C SER A 224 -27.48 -2.43 -5.30
N VAL A 225 -27.30 -3.68 -5.76
CA VAL A 225 -26.10 -4.10 -6.51
C VAL A 225 -26.16 -3.61 -7.95
N LYS A 226 -25.05 -3.09 -8.46
CA LYS A 226 -24.88 -2.65 -9.85
C LYS A 226 -24.05 -3.68 -10.64
N PRO A 227 -24.35 -3.92 -11.93
CA PRO A 227 -23.47 -4.69 -12.80
C PRO A 227 -22.05 -4.12 -12.83
N MET A 228 -21.02 -4.95 -12.99
CA MET A 228 -19.62 -4.51 -13.02
C MET A 228 -19.28 -3.51 -14.13
N ASP A 229 -20.09 -3.42 -15.19
CA ASP A 229 -19.92 -2.41 -16.24
C ASP A 229 -20.35 -1.00 -15.82
N ILE A 230 -21.07 -0.87 -14.70
CA ILE A 230 -21.42 0.41 -14.08
C ILE A 230 -20.37 0.73 -13.02
N PRO A 231 -19.58 1.80 -13.21
CA PRO A 231 -18.54 2.17 -12.26
C PRO A 231 -19.12 2.52 -10.89
N THR A 232 -18.45 2.05 -9.83
CA THR A 232 -18.67 2.45 -8.44
C THR A 232 -17.32 2.67 -7.76
N GLU A 233 -17.34 3.24 -6.57
CA GLU A 233 -16.16 3.52 -5.77
C GLU A 233 -15.43 2.25 -5.30
N ILE A 234 -16.09 1.08 -5.26
CA ILE A 234 -15.51 -0.20 -4.79
C ILE A 234 -14.88 -1.04 -5.92
N GLY A 235 -14.96 -0.58 -7.18
CA GLY A 235 -14.51 -1.34 -8.35
C GLY A 235 -13.05 -1.80 -8.27
N LEU A 236 -12.14 -0.95 -7.76
CA LEU A 236 -10.74 -1.31 -7.51
C LEU A 236 -10.63 -2.51 -6.55
N ASN A 237 -11.30 -2.42 -5.41
CA ASN A 237 -11.18 -3.40 -4.32
C ASN A 237 -11.65 -4.79 -4.79
N ILE A 238 -12.73 -4.85 -5.57
CA ILE A 238 -13.21 -6.10 -6.18
C ILE A 238 -12.16 -6.70 -7.13
N CYS A 239 -11.62 -5.89 -8.05
CA CYS A 239 -10.63 -6.36 -9.02
C CYS A 239 -9.31 -6.74 -8.35
N ARG A 240 -8.92 -6.03 -7.29
CA ARG A 240 -7.71 -6.28 -6.51
C ARG A 240 -7.82 -7.58 -5.70
N ALA A 241 -8.97 -7.82 -5.07
CA ALA A 241 -9.29 -9.07 -4.39
C ALA A 241 -9.22 -10.27 -5.35
N GLN A 242 -9.75 -10.13 -6.58
CA GLN A 242 -9.61 -11.16 -7.62
C GLN A 242 -8.14 -11.41 -8.00
N LEU A 243 -7.36 -10.34 -8.20
CA LEU A 243 -5.93 -10.47 -8.49
C LEU A 243 -5.18 -11.19 -7.37
N PHE A 244 -5.40 -10.81 -6.11
CA PHE A 244 -4.70 -11.39 -4.99
C PHE A 244 -5.16 -12.82 -4.66
N GLN A 245 -6.42 -13.19 -4.96
CA GLN A 245 -6.83 -14.59 -5.01
C GLN A 245 -5.95 -15.41 -5.97
N LEU A 246 -5.71 -14.91 -7.19
CA LEU A 246 -4.87 -15.59 -8.17
C LEU A 246 -3.41 -15.71 -7.70
N LEU A 247 -2.87 -14.64 -7.11
CA LEU A 247 -1.50 -14.64 -6.60
C LEU A 247 -1.34 -15.56 -5.37
N ASN A 248 -2.37 -15.72 -4.54
CA ASN A 248 -2.37 -16.62 -3.39
C ASN A 248 -2.26 -18.10 -3.81
N MET A 249 -2.72 -18.48 -5.02
CA MET A 249 -2.61 -19.85 -5.53
C MET A 249 -1.16 -20.37 -5.62
N ARG A 250 -0.17 -19.46 -5.66
CA ARG A 250 1.25 -19.82 -5.60
C ARG A 250 1.63 -20.49 -4.27
N TYR A 251 0.87 -20.25 -3.22
CA TYR A 251 1.13 -20.70 -1.85
C TYR A 251 0.13 -21.79 -1.37
N HIS A 252 -0.66 -22.36 -2.27
CA HIS A 252 -1.42 -23.57 -1.96
C HIS A 252 -0.43 -24.73 -1.75
N ASP A 253 -0.52 -25.43 -0.61
CA ASP A 253 0.36 -26.55 -0.26
C ASP A 253 0.37 -27.60 -1.37
N ASP A 254 1.58 -28.07 -1.70
CA ASP A 254 1.92 -29.02 -2.77
C ASP A 254 1.51 -30.47 -2.46
N ASP A 255 0.50 -30.74 -1.62
CA ASP A 255 0.06 -32.13 -1.41
C ASP A 255 -0.49 -32.81 -2.69
N ASP A 256 -0.62 -32.06 -3.80
CA ASP A 256 -0.81 -32.57 -5.17
C ASP A 256 0.44 -32.32 -6.05
N TYR A 257 1.59 -32.89 -5.67
CA TYR A 257 2.88 -32.76 -6.37
C TYR A 257 2.90 -33.28 -7.83
N ASP A 258 1.79 -33.77 -8.39
CA ASP A 258 1.78 -34.47 -9.69
C ASP A 258 1.02 -33.76 -10.83
N GLU A 259 0.14 -32.77 -10.55
CA GLU A 259 -0.71 -32.18 -11.61
C GLU A 259 -0.25 -30.83 -12.16
N SER A 260 0.64 -30.08 -11.48
CA SER A 260 0.94 -28.67 -11.82
C SER A 260 2.24 -28.42 -12.62
N GLY A 261 3.02 -29.46 -12.92
CA GLY A 261 4.27 -29.35 -13.66
C GLY A 261 5.40 -28.59 -12.92
N PRO A 262 6.55 -28.35 -13.57
CA PRO A 262 7.67 -27.63 -12.98
C PRO A 262 7.33 -26.18 -12.58
N PRO A 263 8.18 -25.50 -11.77
CA PRO A 263 7.90 -24.16 -11.23
C PRO A 263 7.55 -23.09 -12.27
N TYR A 264 8.01 -23.26 -13.51
CA TYR A 264 7.74 -22.33 -14.60
C TYR A 264 6.35 -22.52 -15.22
N GLU A 265 5.91 -23.76 -15.38
CA GLU A 265 4.60 -24.14 -15.91
C GLU A 265 3.47 -23.72 -14.96
N ARG A 266 3.66 -23.93 -13.64
CA ARG A 266 2.73 -23.41 -12.63
C ARG A 266 2.62 -21.88 -12.67
N LEU A 267 3.75 -21.21 -12.88
CA LEU A 267 3.77 -19.76 -13.04
C LEU A 267 3.02 -19.32 -14.29
N GLN A 268 3.22 -19.99 -15.44
CA GLN A 268 2.49 -19.73 -16.68
C GLN A 268 0.98 -19.96 -16.50
N TYR A 269 0.57 -20.98 -15.74
CA TYR A 269 -0.83 -21.20 -15.40
C TYR A 269 -1.43 -20.01 -14.63
N ILE A 270 -0.74 -19.51 -13.60
CA ILE A 270 -1.18 -18.33 -12.85
C ILE A 270 -1.20 -17.09 -13.76
N ASP A 271 -0.16 -16.85 -14.56
CA ASP A 271 -0.10 -15.72 -15.49
C ASP A 271 -1.25 -15.77 -16.52
N SER A 272 -1.60 -16.96 -17.02
CA SER A 272 -2.72 -17.11 -17.96
C SER A 272 -4.06 -16.66 -17.35
N LYS A 273 -4.26 -16.90 -16.05
CA LYS A 273 -5.45 -16.42 -15.32
C LYS A 273 -5.39 -14.91 -15.08
N ILE A 274 -4.21 -14.35 -14.80
CA ILE A 274 -4.02 -12.90 -14.68
C ILE A 274 -4.29 -12.20 -16.03
N GLU A 275 -3.83 -12.77 -17.13
CA GLU A 275 -4.10 -12.27 -18.48
C GLU A 275 -5.58 -12.37 -18.84
N LYS A 276 -6.26 -13.43 -18.42
CA LYS A 276 -7.73 -13.55 -18.54
C LYS A 276 -8.43 -12.44 -17.74
N LEU A 277 -8.06 -12.26 -16.47
CA LEU A 277 -8.61 -11.19 -15.63
C LEU A 277 -8.43 -9.81 -16.29
N LEU A 278 -7.23 -9.51 -16.80
CA LEU A 278 -6.94 -8.24 -17.50
C LEU A 278 -7.85 -7.99 -18.72
N LYS A 279 -8.24 -9.05 -19.44
CA LYS A 279 -9.15 -8.96 -20.59
C LYS A 279 -10.61 -8.77 -20.16
N GLU A 280 -10.98 -9.33 -19.01
CA GLU A 280 -12.34 -9.29 -18.45
C GLU A 280 -12.56 -8.09 -17.51
N LEU A 281 -11.54 -7.26 -17.28
CA LEU A 281 -11.68 -6.03 -16.50
C LEU A 281 -12.79 -5.15 -17.10
N PRO A 282 -13.60 -4.46 -16.26
CA PRO A 282 -14.60 -3.51 -16.72
C PRO A 282 -14.00 -2.47 -17.68
N TRP A 283 -14.80 -1.96 -18.60
CA TRP A 283 -14.33 -1.05 -19.66
C TRP A 283 -13.55 0.16 -19.11
N TYR A 284 -13.89 0.67 -17.93
CA TYR A 284 -13.22 1.80 -17.27
C TYR A 284 -11.85 1.45 -16.66
N PHE A 285 -11.52 0.16 -16.54
CA PHE A 285 -10.18 -0.34 -16.21
C PHE A 285 -9.42 -0.92 -17.40
N GLN A 286 -9.97 -0.82 -18.62
CA GLN A 286 -9.29 -1.22 -19.86
C GLN A 286 -8.36 -0.12 -20.40
N ILE A 287 -7.28 -0.51 -21.07
CA ILE A 287 -6.40 0.43 -21.80
C ILE A 287 -6.72 0.27 -23.29
N SER A 288 -7.00 1.38 -23.97
CA SER A 288 -7.19 1.35 -25.43
C SER A 288 -5.90 0.97 -26.15
N GLU A 289 -6.00 0.47 -27.39
CA GLU A 289 -4.83 0.13 -28.22
C GLU A 289 -3.84 1.30 -28.41
N ARG A 290 -4.32 2.54 -28.25
CA ARG A 290 -3.51 3.76 -28.33
C ARG A 290 -2.87 4.17 -26.99
N GLY A 291 -3.01 3.35 -25.96
CA GLY A 291 -2.50 3.64 -24.62
C GLY A 291 -3.24 4.81 -23.96
N GLN A 292 -4.53 5.00 -24.23
CA GLN A 292 -5.36 6.02 -23.59
C GLN A 292 -6.31 5.38 -22.58
N LEU A 293 -6.47 6.06 -21.44
CA LEU A 293 -7.42 5.70 -20.41
C LEU A 293 -8.85 6.08 -20.85
N PRO A 294 -9.85 5.23 -20.53
CA PRO A 294 -11.25 5.58 -20.65
C PRO A 294 -11.56 6.82 -19.80
N GLN A 295 -12.44 7.68 -20.30
CA GLN A 295 -12.87 8.89 -19.59
C GLN A 295 -14.32 8.70 -19.15
N PRO A 296 -14.57 8.13 -17.95
CA PRO A 296 -15.92 7.94 -17.45
C PRO A 296 -16.56 9.30 -17.11
N PRO A 297 -17.86 9.50 -17.41
CA PRO A 297 -18.53 10.76 -17.14
C PRO A 297 -18.83 10.92 -15.64
N GLY A 298 -18.67 12.14 -15.14
CA GLY A 298 -19.16 12.54 -13.81
C GLY A 298 -18.08 12.59 -12.72
N SER A 299 -18.52 12.64 -11.46
CA SER A 299 -17.67 12.86 -10.28
C SER A 299 -16.65 11.75 -9.99
N LEU A 300 -16.84 10.54 -10.55
CA LEU A 300 -15.96 9.40 -10.34
C LEU A 300 -14.71 9.40 -11.23
N GLN A 301 -14.64 10.30 -12.23
CA GLN A 301 -13.58 10.28 -13.24
C GLN A 301 -12.18 10.23 -12.63
N GLU A 302 -11.90 11.15 -11.71
CA GLU A 302 -10.58 11.24 -11.09
C GLU A 302 -10.26 9.98 -10.27
N VAL A 303 -11.20 9.51 -9.43
CA VAL A 303 -11.00 8.32 -8.59
C VAL A 303 -10.76 7.09 -9.46
N LEU A 304 -11.51 6.92 -10.55
CA LEU A 304 -11.36 5.78 -11.46
C LEU A 304 -10.02 5.80 -12.20
N THR A 305 -9.50 6.98 -12.59
CA THR A 305 -8.15 7.12 -13.14
C THR A 305 -7.09 6.60 -12.16
N TRP A 306 -7.21 6.99 -10.88
CA TRP A 306 -6.29 6.54 -9.84
C TRP A 306 -6.40 5.05 -9.53
N GLN A 307 -7.63 4.54 -9.46
CA GLN A 307 -7.91 3.11 -9.29
C GLN A 307 -7.33 2.28 -10.43
N HIS A 308 -7.53 2.72 -11.68
CA HIS A 308 -6.91 2.11 -12.86
C HIS A 308 -5.40 2.04 -12.71
N HIS A 309 -4.78 3.17 -12.35
CA HIS A 309 -3.34 3.29 -12.22
C HIS A 309 -2.79 2.29 -11.20
N ILE A 310 -3.34 2.26 -9.99
CA ILE A 310 -2.91 1.33 -8.93
C ILE A 310 -3.02 -0.12 -9.37
N LEU A 311 -4.20 -0.51 -9.89
CA LEU A 311 -4.47 -1.91 -10.24
C LEU A 311 -3.45 -2.41 -11.28
N ARG A 312 -3.25 -1.63 -12.34
CA ARG A 312 -2.36 -2.02 -13.45
C ARG A 312 -0.90 -2.00 -13.06
N THR A 313 -0.46 -0.96 -12.36
CA THR A 313 0.90 -0.87 -11.81
C THR A 313 1.21 -2.06 -10.92
N CYS A 314 0.27 -2.46 -10.05
CA CYS A 314 0.40 -3.65 -9.22
C CYS A 314 0.60 -4.90 -10.08
N ILE A 315 -0.32 -5.17 -11.02
CA ILE A 315 -0.28 -6.34 -11.91
C ILE A 315 1.06 -6.45 -12.63
N TYR A 316 1.48 -5.39 -13.32
CA TYR A 316 2.70 -5.45 -14.13
C TYR A 316 3.97 -5.56 -13.30
N THR A 317 4.02 -4.90 -12.13
CA THR A 317 5.13 -5.09 -11.18
C THR A 317 5.21 -6.54 -10.72
N GLN A 318 4.07 -7.19 -10.46
CA GLN A 318 4.04 -8.61 -10.09
C GLN A 318 4.48 -9.54 -11.21
N ARG A 319 4.04 -9.28 -12.44
CA ARG A 319 4.49 -10.07 -13.60
C ARG A 319 6.01 -10.00 -13.76
N ILE A 320 6.63 -8.83 -13.62
CA ILE A 320 8.09 -8.70 -13.64
C ILE A 320 8.72 -9.53 -12.51
N ARG A 321 8.23 -9.39 -11.27
CA ARG A 321 8.76 -10.15 -10.12
C ARG A 321 8.66 -11.67 -10.32
N MET A 322 7.56 -12.15 -10.89
CA MET A 322 7.33 -13.57 -11.17
C MET A 322 8.31 -14.12 -12.21
N TYR A 323 8.50 -13.43 -13.34
CA TYR A 323 9.33 -13.92 -14.45
C TYR A 323 10.82 -13.62 -14.30
N ARG A 324 11.21 -12.62 -13.51
CA ARG A 324 12.61 -12.20 -13.31
C ARG A 324 13.58 -13.35 -12.94
N PRO A 325 13.26 -14.30 -12.04
CA PRO A 325 14.16 -15.41 -11.69
C PRO A 325 14.57 -16.28 -12.88
N PHE A 326 13.76 -16.31 -13.94
CA PHE A 326 13.95 -17.17 -15.12
C PHE A 326 14.78 -16.51 -16.23
N LEU A 327 15.05 -15.20 -16.12
CA LEU A 327 15.79 -14.44 -17.14
C LEU A 327 17.24 -14.91 -17.31
N GLY A 328 17.93 -15.22 -16.21
CA GLY A 328 19.34 -15.62 -16.26
C GLY A 328 19.57 -16.96 -16.96
N ALA A 329 18.59 -17.87 -16.87
CA ALA A 329 18.64 -19.17 -17.52
C ALA A 329 18.01 -19.17 -18.92
N GLY A 330 17.39 -18.06 -19.36
CA GLY A 330 16.72 -17.98 -20.65
C GLY A 330 15.54 -18.95 -20.78
N ILE A 331 14.79 -19.19 -19.70
CA ILE A 331 13.69 -20.16 -19.69
C ILE A 331 12.44 -19.55 -20.34
N GLY A 332 11.92 -20.23 -21.37
CA GLY A 332 10.65 -19.91 -22.04
C GLY A 332 10.57 -18.48 -22.57
N ASP A 333 9.40 -17.86 -22.41
CA ASP A 333 9.08 -16.49 -22.83
C ASP A 333 9.27 -15.45 -21.69
N ALA A 334 10.00 -15.80 -20.62
CA ALA A 334 10.15 -14.95 -19.42
C ALA A 334 10.66 -13.54 -19.73
N ARG A 335 11.54 -13.43 -20.73
CA ARG A 335 12.10 -12.17 -21.18
C ARG A 335 11.04 -11.27 -21.81
N ASP A 336 10.28 -11.81 -22.76
CA ASP A 336 9.24 -11.06 -23.47
C ASP A 336 8.13 -10.64 -22.50
N LYS A 337 7.79 -11.51 -21.54
CA LYS A 337 6.85 -11.21 -20.46
C LYS A 337 7.31 -10.06 -19.56
N CYS A 338 8.58 -10.04 -19.14
CA CYS A 338 9.16 -8.94 -18.36
C CYS A 338 9.18 -7.62 -19.15
N ILE A 339 9.58 -7.64 -20.41
CA ILE A 339 9.62 -6.46 -21.29
C ILE A 339 8.20 -5.90 -21.46
N SER A 340 7.26 -6.75 -21.86
CA SER A 340 5.87 -6.37 -22.05
C SER A 340 5.26 -5.77 -20.76
N ALA A 341 5.51 -6.39 -19.61
CA ALA A 341 5.04 -5.85 -18.34
C ALA A 341 5.67 -4.48 -18.01
N ALA A 342 6.96 -4.29 -18.25
CA ALA A 342 7.65 -3.02 -18.02
C ALA A 342 7.10 -1.89 -18.92
N GLU A 343 6.91 -2.17 -20.22
CA GLU A 343 6.33 -1.22 -21.16
C GLU A 343 4.91 -0.82 -20.78
N ASN A 344 4.06 -1.79 -20.43
CA ASN A 344 2.70 -1.52 -20.02
C ASN A 344 2.60 -0.75 -18.69
N ALA A 345 3.49 -1.01 -17.72
CA ALA A 345 3.56 -0.25 -16.48
C ALA A 345 3.91 1.23 -16.75
N VAL A 346 4.84 1.47 -17.66
CA VAL A 346 5.23 2.82 -18.07
C VAL A 346 4.13 3.54 -18.86
N VAL A 347 3.36 2.84 -19.71
CA VAL A 347 2.19 3.43 -20.40
C VAL A 347 1.18 3.97 -19.38
N VAL A 348 0.90 3.20 -18.34
CA VAL A 348 -0.02 3.59 -17.25
C VAL A 348 0.48 4.82 -16.50
N TYR A 349 1.77 4.90 -16.21
CA TYR A 349 2.39 6.10 -15.63
C TYR A 349 2.29 7.32 -16.57
N ARG A 350 2.60 7.17 -17.86
CA ARG A 350 2.53 8.29 -18.83
C ARG A 350 1.11 8.83 -19.01
N CYS A 351 0.09 7.99 -18.86
CA CYS A 351 -1.30 8.45 -18.86
C CYS A 351 -1.57 9.35 -17.68
N LEU A 352 -1.16 8.92 -16.48
CA LEU A 352 -1.30 9.70 -15.25
C LEU A 352 -0.53 11.03 -15.36
N ARG A 353 0.69 11.01 -15.89
CA ARG A 353 1.51 12.22 -16.08
C ARG A 353 0.89 13.25 -17.03
N LYS A 354 0.00 12.84 -17.93
CA LYS A 354 -0.71 13.77 -18.84
C LYS A 354 -1.99 14.34 -18.22
N ASP A 355 -2.50 13.71 -17.16
CA ASP A 355 -3.73 14.12 -16.50
C ASP A 355 -3.42 15.20 -15.45
N ASN A 356 -3.68 16.46 -15.81
CA ASN A 356 -3.31 17.65 -15.04
C ASN A 356 -4.38 18.08 -14.01
N ALA A 357 -5.22 17.18 -13.52
CA ALA A 357 -6.27 17.54 -12.56
C ALA A 357 -5.66 18.08 -11.24
N PRO A 358 -6.08 19.25 -10.72
CA PRO A 358 -5.52 19.84 -9.49
C PRO A 358 -5.62 18.92 -8.26
N THR A 359 -6.70 18.15 -8.15
CA THR A 359 -6.96 17.19 -7.07
C THR A 359 -6.13 15.90 -7.19
N SER A 360 -5.58 15.63 -8.38
CA SER A 360 -4.73 14.47 -8.69
C SER A 360 -3.55 14.39 -7.73
N TRP A 361 -2.95 15.55 -7.42
CA TRP A 361 -1.84 15.62 -6.48
C TRP A 361 -2.15 15.03 -5.10
N HIS A 362 -3.32 15.34 -4.53
CA HIS A 362 -3.67 14.88 -3.19
C HIS A 362 -3.84 13.36 -3.13
N LYS A 363 -4.28 12.75 -4.24
CA LYS A 363 -4.39 11.29 -4.39
C LYS A 363 -3.05 10.63 -4.76
N PHE A 364 -2.12 11.38 -5.37
CA PHE A 364 -0.77 10.93 -5.70
C PHE A 364 0.08 10.66 -4.46
N LEU A 365 0.05 11.55 -3.46
CA LEU A 365 0.97 11.47 -2.32
C LEU A 365 0.87 10.17 -1.52
N PRO A 366 -0.34 9.66 -1.16
CA PRO A 366 -0.47 8.36 -0.51
C PRO A 366 0.00 7.19 -1.40
N GLN A 367 0.07 7.38 -2.71
CA GLN A 367 0.41 6.37 -3.71
C GLN A 367 1.84 6.44 -4.23
N ALA A 368 2.62 7.43 -3.82
CA ALA A 368 4.00 7.62 -4.26
C ALA A 368 4.83 6.33 -4.19
N TYR A 369 4.70 5.54 -3.10
CA TYR A 369 5.38 4.26 -2.98
C TYR A 369 5.11 3.31 -4.17
N GLN A 370 3.84 3.11 -4.53
CA GLN A 370 3.45 2.17 -5.58
C GLN A 370 3.90 2.65 -6.95
N ILE A 371 3.78 3.95 -7.20
CA ILE A 371 4.12 4.57 -8.48
C ILE A 371 5.62 4.43 -8.73
N PHE A 372 6.45 4.81 -7.75
CA PHE A 372 7.90 4.74 -7.90
C PHE A 372 8.48 3.33 -7.74
N SER A 373 7.70 2.38 -7.19
CA SER A 373 8.07 0.96 -7.21
C SER A 373 8.24 0.43 -8.65
N VAL A 374 7.45 0.95 -9.61
CA VAL A 374 7.63 0.64 -11.03
C VAL A 374 8.99 1.14 -11.51
N ALA A 375 9.34 2.39 -11.21
CA ALA A 375 10.60 2.99 -11.62
C ALA A 375 11.80 2.17 -11.13
N VAL A 376 11.78 1.74 -9.85
CA VAL A 376 12.85 0.92 -9.27
C VAL A 376 12.92 -0.45 -9.95
N THR A 377 11.76 -1.07 -10.20
CA THR A 377 11.68 -2.38 -10.86
C THR A 377 12.21 -2.31 -12.30
N VAL A 378 11.80 -1.30 -13.07
CA VAL A 378 12.26 -1.08 -14.45
C VAL A 378 13.73 -0.70 -14.48
N ALA A 379 14.19 0.18 -13.59
CA ALA A 379 15.60 0.56 -13.49
C ALA A 379 16.48 -0.65 -13.15
N ALA A 380 16.06 -1.50 -12.22
CA ALA A 380 16.78 -2.74 -11.92
C ALA A 380 16.78 -3.73 -13.10
N LEU A 381 15.70 -3.79 -13.88
CA LEU A 381 15.65 -4.59 -15.10
C LEU A 381 16.68 -4.11 -16.13
N LEU A 382 16.67 -2.81 -16.44
CA LEU A 382 17.64 -2.17 -17.36
C LEU A 382 19.08 -2.30 -16.86
N LEU A 383 19.28 -2.16 -15.54
CA LEU A 383 20.60 -2.24 -14.92
C LEU A 383 21.17 -3.64 -15.00
N VAL A 384 20.39 -4.72 -14.80
CA VAL A 384 20.91 -6.09 -14.72
C VAL A 384 20.88 -6.79 -16.08
N GLU A 385 19.85 -6.61 -16.89
CA GLU A 385 19.69 -7.31 -18.17
C GLU A 385 20.27 -6.50 -19.34
N ARG A 386 21.54 -6.77 -19.71
CA ARG A 386 22.23 -6.01 -20.79
C ARG A 386 21.49 -5.99 -22.12
N ASN A 387 20.75 -7.06 -22.40
CA ASN A 387 20.05 -7.20 -23.68
C ASN A 387 18.67 -6.52 -23.67
N ILE A 388 18.25 -5.92 -22.56
CA ILE A 388 17.02 -5.13 -22.45
C ILE A 388 17.45 -3.65 -22.40
N GLN A 389 17.71 -3.08 -23.57
CA GLN A 389 17.95 -1.64 -23.72
C GLN A 389 16.82 -1.03 -24.55
N ILE A 390 15.80 -0.55 -23.84
CA ILE A 390 14.65 0.09 -24.44
C ILE A 390 14.71 1.57 -24.01
N PRO A 391 15.16 2.49 -24.89
CA PRO A 391 15.37 3.89 -24.54
C PRO A 391 14.13 4.53 -23.89
N SER A 392 12.95 4.19 -24.38
CA SER A 392 11.70 4.73 -23.83
C SER A 392 11.45 4.32 -22.37
N LEU A 393 11.94 3.16 -21.92
CA LEU A 393 11.85 2.76 -20.51
C LEU A 393 12.81 3.59 -19.65
N TYR A 394 14.03 3.83 -20.14
CA TYR A 394 15.00 4.69 -19.46
C TYR A 394 14.47 6.11 -19.28
N ASP A 395 13.94 6.70 -20.37
CA ASP A 395 13.35 8.04 -20.35
C ASP A 395 12.19 8.12 -19.34
N ALA A 396 11.36 7.08 -19.27
CA ALA A 396 10.27 7.03 -18.29
C ALA A 396 10.76 6.95 -16.84
N VAL A 397 11.85 6.22 -16.55
CA VAL A 397 12.45 6.23 -15.20
C VAL A 397 12.98 7.63 -14.88
N LYS A 398 13.62 8.30 -15.84
CA LYS A 398 14.10 9.69 -15.67
C LYS A 398 12.95 10.65 -15.39
N ASP A 399 11.87 10.57 -16.16
CA ASP A 399 10.65 11.33 -15.94
C ASP A 399 10.11 11.17 -14.51
N MET A 400 10.10 9.94 -13.99
CA MET A 400 9.65 9.64 -12.61
C MET A 400 10.56 10.24 -11.54
N VAL A 401 11.87 10.31 -11.80
CA VAL A 401 12.85 10.96 -10.91
C VAL A 401 12.66 12.47 -10.86
N GLU A 402 12.35 13.10 -11.99
CA GLU A 402 12.02 14.52 -12.07
C GLU A 402 10.72 14.83 -11.32
N ASP A 403 9.69 14.00 -11.50
CA ASP A 403 8.41 14.18 -10.80
C ASP A 403 8.55 13.98 -9.28
N LEU A 404 9.44 13.09 -8.83
CA LEU A 404 9.83 12.96 -7.42
C LEU A 404 10.47 14.24 -6.86
N GLU A 405 11.30 14.92 -7.63
CA GLU A 405 11.95 16.16 -7.18
C GLU A 405 10.91 17.25 -6.87
N ILE A 406 9.84 17.30 -7.67
CA ILE A 406 8.74 18.24 -7.46
C ILE A 406 8.05 17.96 -6.11
N LEU A 407 7.89 16.69 -5.70
CA LEU A 407 7.38 16.32 -4.37
C LEU A 407 8.20 16.94 -3.24
N GLU A 408 9.52 16.86 -3.36
CA GLU A 408 10.45 17.35 -2.34
C GLU A 408 10.35 18.86 -2.19
N ARG A 409 10.29 19.60 -3.31
CA ARG A 409 10.22 21.06 -3.31
C ARG A 409 8.93 21.62 -2.69
N HIS A 410 7.83 20.87 -2.74
CA HIS A 410 6.53 21.28 -2.19
C HIS A 410 6.32 20.83 -0.71
N GLY A 411 7.38 20.42 -0.02
CA GLY A 411 7.32 20.11 1.41
C GLY A 411 6.62 18.79 1.75
N CYS A 412 6.45 17.89 0.77
CA CYS A 412 5.98 16.53 1.05
C CYS A 412 7.14 15.68 1.61
N HIS A 413 7.39 15.81 2.91
CA HIS A 413 8.43 15.06 3.62
C HIS A 413 8.01 13.63 3.96
N VAL A 414 7.54 12.86 2.98
CA VAL A 414 7.32 11.42 3.16
C VAL A 414 8.66 10.71 2.87
N PRO A 415 9.32 10.08 3.87
CA PRO A 415 10.61 9.41 3.70
C PRO A 415 10.72 8.48 2.49
N VAL A 416 9.60 7.85 2.10
CA VAL A 416 9.53 6.96 0.94
C VAL A 416 9.83 7.69 -0.37
N ALA A 417 9.28 8.89 -0.57
CA ALA A 417 9.48 9.65 -1.80
C ALA A 417 10.93 10.15 -1.91
N THR A 418 11.45 10.76 -0.84
CA THR A 418 12.80 11.33 -0.81
C THR A 418 13.89 10.26 -0.94
N LYS A 419 13.76 9.15 -0.20
CA LYS A 419 14.67 8.01 -0.35
C LYS A 419 14.53 7.35 -1.72
N GLY A 420 13.29 7.22 -2.23
CA GLY A 420 13.01 6.65 -3.55
C GLY A 420 13.74 7.39 -4.67
N ARG A 421 13.74 8.73 -4.64
CA ARG A 421 14.46 9.55 -5.63
C ARG A 421 15.97 9.31 -5.57
N THR A 422 16.52 9.29 -4.37
CA THR A 422 17.96 9.04 -4.15
C THR A 422 18.36 7.67 -4.68
N VAL A 423 17.57 6.63 -4.43
CA VAL A 423 17.79 5.27 -4.94
C VAL A 423 17.74 5.23 -6.46
N LEU A 424 16.74 5.87 -7.08
CA LEU A 424 16.60 5.90 -8.53
C LEU A 424 17.73 6.63 -9.22
N LEU A 425 18.18 7.77 -8.69
CA LEU A 425 19.34 8.49 -9.21
C LEU A 425 20.59 7.61 -9.21
N ARG A 426 20.83 6.86 -8.13
CA ARG A 426 21.94 5.91 -8.06
C ARG A 426 21.80 4.79 -9.10
N LEU A 427 20.60 4.22 -9.27
CA LEU A 427 20.34 3.20 -10.30
C LEU A 427 20.59 3.74 -11.71
N LEU A 428 20.15 4.97 -12.02
CA LEU A 428 20.40 5.61 -13.32
C LEU A 428 21.89 5.82 -13.58
N THR A 429 22.63 6.37 -12.62
CA THR A 429 24.09 6.52 -12.73
C THR A 429 24.78 5.18 -12.97
N MET A 430 24.32 4.11 -12.32
CA MET A 430 24.86 2.77 -12.55
C MET A 430 24.53 2.21 -13.93
N ILE A 431 23.34 2.51 -14.48
CA ILE A 431 22.97 2.13 -15.86
C ILE A 431 23.90 2.85 -16.85
N GLU A 432 24.19 4.14 -16.64
CA GLU A 432 25.09 4.93 -17.48
C GLU A 432 26.53 4.38 -17.42
N LYS A 433 27.08 4.17 -16.21
CA LYS A 433 28.40 3.55 -16.01
C LYS A 433 28.51 2.18 -16.69
N ARG A 434 27.46 1.35 -16.56
CA ARG A 434 27.41 0.02 -17.18
C ARG A 434 27.37 0.11 -18.71
N THR A 435 26.69 1.12 -19.26
CA THR A 435 26.66 1.39 -20.71
C THR A 435 28.04 1.86 -21.20
N ALA A 436 28.79 2.58 -20.36
CA ALA A 436 30.19 2.97 -20.61
C ALA A 436 31.21 1.82 -20.40
N GLY A 437 30.77 0.63 -19.99
CA GLY A 437 31.63 -0.55 -19.80
C GLY A 437 32.24 -0.68 -18.40
N GLU A 438 31.84 0.16 -17.44
CA GLU A 438 32.33 0.10 -16.05
C GLU A 438 31.54 -0.91 -15.19
N THR A 439 32.20 -1.48 -14.18
CA THR A 439 31.59 -2.42 -13.23
C THR A 439 31.03 -1.70 -12.02
N ALA A 440 29.73 -1.90 -11.73
CA ALA A 440 29.04 -1.29 -10.59
C ALA A 440 28.53 -2.34 -9.56
N SER A 441 29.16 -3.51 -9.47
CA SER A 441 28.65 -4.65 -8.68
C SER A 441 28.53 -4.36 -7.18
N ASP A 442 29.57 -3.80 -6.56
CA ASP A 442 29.57 -3.52 -5.11
C ASP A 442 28.56 -2.42 -4.75
N GLU A 443 28.45 -1.40 -5.62
CA GLU A 443 27.46 -0.35 -5.50
C GLU A 443 26.03 -0.91 -5.57
N ALA A 444 25.78 -1.89 -6.44
CA ALA A 444 24.49 -2.58 -6.55
C ALA A 444 24.13 -3.36 -5.29
N GLN A 445 25.10 -4.05 -4.69
CA GLN A 445 24.88 -4.82 -3.46
C GLN A 445 24.52 -3.91 -2.28
N SER A 446 25.10 -2.70 -2.23
CA SER A 446 24.76 -1.71 -1.20
C SER A 446 23.32 -1.19 -1.28
N LEU A 447 22.68 -1.28 -2.45
CA LEU A 447 21.29 -0.84 -2.68
C LEU A 447 20.25 -1.89 -2.29
N VAL A 448 20.65 -3.16 -2.14
CA VAL A 448 19.72 -4.28 -1.88
C VAL A 448 18.76 -4.00 -0.71
N PRO A 449 19.20 -3.53 0.48
CA PRO A 449 18.27 -3.26 1.59
C PRO A 449 17.23 -2.17 1.29
N GLN A 450 17.52 -1.27 0.36
CA GLN A 450 16.65 -0.13 0.02
C GLN A 450 15.60 -0.50 -1.03
N ILE A 451 15.86 -1.52 -1.86
CA ILE A 451 14.97 -1.93 -2.95
C ILE A 451 14.34 -3.31 -2.74
N SER A 452 14.77 -4.07 -1.73
CA SER A 452 14.33 -5.45 -1.50
C SER A 452 12.82 -5.59 -1.38
N GLY A 453 12.16 -4.69 -0.63
CA GLY A 453 10.70 -4.66 -0.54
C GLY A 453 10.00 -4.47 -1.88
N ILE A 454 10.59 -3.69 -2.78
CA ILE A 454 10.07 -3.42 -4.13
C ILE A 454 10.41 -4.58 -5.09
N MET A 455 11.49 -5.29 -4.83
CA MET A 455 11.97 -6.36 -5.69
C MET A 455 11.52 -7.74 -5.22
N GLY A 456 10.70 -7.81 -4.18
CA GLY A 456 10.10 -9.05 -3.67
C GLY A 456 11.07 -9.85 -2.81
N GLY A 457 11.57 -9.23 -1.74
CA GLY A 457 12.41 -9.86 -0.72
C GLY A 457 13.91 -9.67 -0.90
N GLU A 458 14.65 -9.67 0.21
CA GLU A 458 16.09 -9.41 0.21
C GLU A 458 16.89 -10.51 -0.49
N ARG A 459 16.53 -11.78 -0.24
CA ARG A 459 17.20 -12.96 -0.82
C ARG A 459 17.13 -12.93 -2.35
N THR A 460 15.94 -12.74 -2.90
CA THR A 460 15.71 -12.74 -4.37
C THR A 460 16.39 -11.54 -5.02
N THR A 461 16.36 -10.38 -4.36
CA THR A 461 16.99 -9.13 -4.83
C THR A 461 18.50 -9.26 -4.88
N ARG A 462 19.10 -9.79 -3.81
CA ARG A 462 20.54 -10.04 -3.73
C ARG A 462 21.00 -10.98 -4.83
N ALA A 463 20.30 -12.10 -5.01
CA ALA A 463 20.58 -13.06 -6.07
C ALA A 463 20.51 -12.43 -7.47
N TYR A 464 19.52 -11.55 -7.70
CA TYR A 464 19.38 -10.84 -8.97
C TYR A 464 20.51 -9.83 -9.20
N MET A 465 20.85 -9.01 -8.20
CA MET A 465 21.93 -8.01 -8.33
C MET A 465 23.32 -8.65 -8.48
N SER A 466 23.56 -9.83 -7.90
CA SER A 466 24.82 -10.55 -8.07
C SER A 466 25.13 -10.94 -9.52
N ARG A 467 24.11 -10.97 -10.41
CA ARG A 467 24.32 -11.21 -11.84
C ARG A 467 25.08 -10.08 -12.55
N LEU A 468 25.23 -8.92 -11.92
CA LEU A 468 26.08 -7.85 -12.44
C LEU A 468 27.56 -8.25 -12.45
N ALA A 469 28.01 -9.03 -11.47
CA ALA A 469 29.40 -9.50 -11.36
C ALA A 469 29.71 -10.62 -12.36
N SER A 470 28.72 -11.46 -12.69
CA SER A 470 28.94 -12.67 -13.47
C SER A 470 29.02 -12.45 -14.99
N GLY A 471 28.84 -11.22 -15.48
CA GLY A 471 29.17 -10.81 -16.86
C GLY A 471 28.72 -11.78 -17.96
N THR A 472 27.59 -12.48 -17.80
CA THR A 472 27.33 -13.69 -18.58
C THR A 472 26.87 -13.37 -20.00
N SER A 473 27.85 -13.34 -20.90
CA SER A 473 27.74 -13.93 -22.22
C SER A 473 27.47 -15.44 -22.07
N HIS A 474 26.20 -15.82 -21.91
CA HIS A 474 25.76 -17.19 -22.18
C HIS A 474 24.76 -17.17 -23.32
N ALA A 475 25.28 -16.88 -24.51
CA ALA A 475 24.79 -17.49 -25.73
C ALA A 475 25.72 -18.68 -26.01
N GLU A 476 25.30 -19.88 -25.63
CA GLU A 476 25.53 -21.11 -26.40
C GLU A 476 24.85 -22.28 -25.70
N ASN A 477 24.02 -22.98 -26.48
CA ASN A 477 23.25 -24.16 -26.11
C ASN A 477 24.10 -25.17 -25.32
N THR A 478 23.68 -25.48 -24.10
CA THR A 478 23.99 -26.79 -23.49
C THR A 478 22.68 -27.36 -22.95
N PRO A 479 22.19 -28.49 -23.49
CA PRO A 479 20.98 -29.09 -22.96
C PRO A 479 21.28 -29.64 -21.56
N VAL A 480 20.53 -29.17 -20.58
CA VAL A 480 20.53 -29.77 -19.24
C VAL A 480 20.03 -31.21 -19.39
N ARG A 481 20.94 -32.18 -19.17
CA ARG A 481 20.56 -33.59 -19.03
C ARG A 481 19.69 -33.73 -17.78
N LEU A 482 18.41 -34.00 -17.98
CA LEU A 482 17.54 -34.64 -17.00
C LEU A 482 18.12 -36.04 -16.70
N GLY A 483 18.77 -36.18 -15.55
CA GLY A 483 19.22 -37.46 -15.03
C GLY A 483 18.10 -38.14 -14.26
N ALA A 484 17.50 -39.17 -14.86
CA ALA A 484 16.68 -40.14 -14.16
C ALA A 484 17.55 -41.11 -13.34
N THR A 485 17.15 -41.29 -12.07
CA THR A 485 17.27 -42.46 -11.19
C THR A 485 18.52 -43.36 -11.25
N SER A 486 19.17 -43.54 -10.10
CA SER A 486 19.52 -44.88 -9.61
C SER A 486 19.70 -44.88 -8.08
N ASN A 487 18.85 -45.67 -7.41
CA ASN A 487 19.02 -46.16 -6.05
C ASN A 487 20.40 -46.83 -5.89
N GLU A 488 21.20 -46.39 -4.93
CA GLU A 488 22.15 -47.27 -4.25
C GLU A 488 22.13 -46.99 -2.74
N THR A 489 21.64 -47.99 -2.02
CA THR A 489 21.78 -48.19 -0.58
C THR A 489 23.23 -48.17 -0.16
N ARG A 490 23.56 -47.40 0.88
CA ARG A 490 24.72 -47.67 1.72
C ARG A 490 24.47 -47.21 3.16
N ASN A 491 24.21 -48.19 4.02
CA ASN A 491 24.48 -48.09 5.45
C ASN A 491 25.99 -47.84 5.64
N ASP A 492 26.34 -46.97 6.58
CA ASP A 492 27.31 -47.29 7.63
C ASP A 492 27.16 -46.29 8.79
N ASP A 493 27.49 -46.80 9.97
CA ASP A 493 27.07 -46.37 11.30
C ASP A 493 27.85 -45.18 11.91
N LEU A 494 27.30 -44.69 13.03
CA LEU A 494 27.99 -44.18 14.24
C LEU A 494 28.64 -42.78 14.19
N GLU A 495 28.08 -41.80 14.91
CA GLU A 495 28.37 -41.61 16.35
C GLU A 495 27.60 -40.40 16.94
N MET A 496 26.97 -40.65 18.08
CA MET A 496 26.19 -39.71 18.86
C MET A 496 27.13 -39.00 19.85
N ASN A 497 27.33 -37.69 19.69
CA ASN A 497 27.96 -36.85 20.71
C ASN A 497 26.98 -35.83 21.25
N THR A 498 26.40 -36.17 22.40
CA THR A 498 25.72 -35.26 23.31
C THR A 498 26.73 -34.36 24.01
N ALA A 499 26.63 -33.04 23.80
CA ALA A 499 27.24 -32.04 24.67
C ALA A 499 26.16 -31.07 25.15
N VAL A 500 25.79 -31.24 26.41
CA VAL A 500 25.01 -30.29 27.21
C VAL A 500 25.92 -29.09 27.52
N ALA A 501 25.53 -27.90 27.09
CA ALA A 501 26.10 -26.65 27.59
C ALA A 501 24.96 -25.76 28.08
N ARG A 502 24.94 -25.55 29.41
CA ARG A 502 24.17 -24.50 30.08
C ARG A 502 24.71 -23.14 29.62
N ALA A 503 23.81 -22.22 29.28
CA ALA A 503 24.08 -20.79 29.29
C ALA A 503 22.97 -20.14 30.12
N ASP A 504 23.29 -19.90 31.39
CA ASP A 504 22.66 -18.84 32.17
C ASP A 504 23.13 -17.52 31.54
N ASP A 505 22.22 -16.79 30.91
CA ASP A 505 22.35 -15.34 30.75
C ASP A 505 20.95 -14.74 30.89
N ALA A 506 20.74 -14.11 32.04
CA ALA A 506 19.54 -13.34 32.33
C ALA A 506 19.46 -12.17 31.35
N LEU A 507 18.38 -12.13 30.56
CA LEU A 507 18.02 -10.96 29.76
C LEU A 507 17.74 -9.79 30.70
N ASP A 508 18.57 -8.75 30.62
CA ASP A 508 18.35 -7.46 31.29
C ASP A 508 17.13 -6.77 30.66
N VAL A 509 16.03 -6.73 31.41
CA VAL A 509 14.73 -6.17 31.02
C VAL A 509 14.57 -4.71 31.50
N SER A 510 15.65 -4.07 31.94
CA SER A 510 15.62 -2.70 32.49
C SER A 510 15.24 -1.60 31.48
N TRP A 511 15.27 -1.87 30.17
CA TRP A 511 14.84 -0.92 29.15
C TRP A 511 13.31 -0.83 28.99
N MET A 512 12.55 -1.81 29.51
CA MET A 512 11.08 -1.80 29.42
C MET A 512 10.43 -0.84 30.42
N SER A 513 11.13 -0.44 31.51
CA SER A 513 10.62 0.58 32.44
C SER A 513 10.68 2.00 31.88
N SER A 514 11.48 2.25 30.84
CA SER A 514 11.67 3.58 30.24
C SER A 514 10.57 3.99 29.26
N LEU A 515 9.63 3.09 28.95
CA LEU A 515 8.52 3.33 28.02
C LEU A 515 7.21 3.73 28.71
N LEU A 516 7.21 3.86 30.05
CA LEU A 516 6.01 4.15 30.83
C LEU A 516 5.97 5.54 31.49
N ASP A 517 7.03 6.34 31.42
CA ASP A 517 7.02 7.72 31.96
C ASP A 517 7.54 8.74 30.94
N VAL A 518 6.62 9.38 30.22
CA VAL A 518 6.89 10.70 29.61
C VAL A 518 5.73 11.61 30.01
N SER A 519 6.00 12.52 30.94
CA SER A 519 5.05 13.51 31.44
C SER A 519 4.89 14.70 30.47
N PHE A 520 3.83 15.48 30.70
CA PHE A 520 3.27 16.47 29.79
C PHE A 520 4.11 17.76 29.61
N ASP A 521 5.20 17.95 30.35
CA ASP A 521 5.92 19.25 30.45
C ASP A 521 7.10 19.45 29.48
N ASP A 522 7.58 18.42 28.77
CA ASP A 522 8.82 18.53 27.95
C ASP A 522 8.60 19.04 26.50
N MET A 523 7.42 19.55 26.15
CA MET A 523 7.07 19.94 24.77
C MET A 523 7.15 21.45 24.43
N ALA A 524 7.89 22.25 25.19
CA ALA A 524 7.93 23.71 25.01
C ALA A 524 9.21 24.31 24.38
N GLY A 525 10.13 23.49 23.84
CA GLY A 525 11.52 23.95 23.59
C GLY A 525 12.04 24.05 22.14
N MET A 526 11.26 23.78 21.09
CA MET A 526 11.83 23.67 19.73
C MET A 526 11.15 24.59 18.69
N PHE A 527 11.43 25.89 18.77
CA PHE A 527 11.16 26.83 17.67
C PHE A 527 12.39 27.75 17.45
N ALA A 528 13.05 27.63 16.30
CA ALA A 528 13.98 28.64 15.79
C ALA A 528 14.33 28.43 14.30
N PHE A 529 13.90 29.39 13.45
CA PHE A 529 14.63 30.03 12.30
C PHE A 529 15.06 29.17 11.07
N GLU A 530 15.16 29.61 9.81
CA GLU A 530 14.94 30.87 9.06
C GLU A 530 14.92 30.59 7.52
N ASN A 531 14.35 31.54 6.77
CA ASN A 531 14.13 31.74 5.32
C ASN A 531 15.16 31.27 4.24
N MET A 532 14.68 30.97 3.01
CA MET A 532 15.17 31.59 1.75
C MET A 532 14.28 31.36 0.49
N LYS A 533 14.42 32.28 -0.48
CA LYS A 533 13.51 32.66 -1.59
C LYS A 533 13.82 32.05 -2.96
N ASP A 534 12.75 31.90 -3.74
CA ASP A 534 12.50 32.04 -5.20
C ASP A 534 13.59 31.86 -6.28
N GLY A 535 13.18 31.17 -7.36
CA GLY A 535 13.70 31.27 -8.73
C GLY A 535 12.90 30.39 -9.71
N GLY A 536 12.09 31.00 -10.58
CA GLY A 536 11.06 30.32 -11.39
C GLY A 536 11.41 29.93 -12.84
N GLY A 537 10.49 29.15 -13.45
CA GLY A 537 10.33 29.02 -14.91
C GLY A 537 9.93 27.63 -15.47
N LYS A 538 8.60 27.31 -15.47
CA LYS A 538 7.74 26.61 -16.49
C LYS A 538 8.21 25.26 -17.12
N LEU A 539 7.41 24.23 -17.44
CA LEU A 539 5.96 23.92 -17.65
C LEU A 539 5.88 22.36 -17.79
N ALA A 540 4.88 21.54 -17.41
CA ALA A 540 3.51 21.50 -17.95
C ALA A 540 2.59 20.45 -17.26
N LEU A 541 2.82 20.10 -15.99
CA LEU A 541 1.86 19.35 -15.15
C LEU A 541 1.09 20.26 -14.17
N LEU A 542 1.45 21.54 -14.13
CA LEU A 542 1.20 22.46 -12.99
C LEU A 542 0.65 23.84 -13.39
N ASN A 543 -0.04 23.97 -14.53
CA ASN A 543 -0.75 25.23 -14.81
C ASN A 543 -2.06 25.27 -14.00
N TRP A 544 -1.97 25.83 -12.79
CA TRP A 544 -3.12 26.09 -11.93
C TRP A 544 -3.88 27.35 -12.42
N ASP A 545 -5.15 27.19 -12.81
CA ASP A 545 -6.12 28.28 -12.86
C ASP A 545 -6.86 28.35 -11.52
N MET A 546 -6.66 29.44 -10.77
CA MET A 546 -7.14 29.65 -9.40
C MET A 546 -8.66 29.87 -9.28
N THR A 547 -9.43 29.80 -10.37
CA THR A 547 -10.86 30.13 -10.35
C THR A 547 -11.81 28.99 -9.95
N GLY A 548 -11.37 27.73 -10.03
CA GLY A 548 -12.25 26.56 -9.79
C GLY A 548 -12.61 26.26 -8.34
N LEU A 549 -11.71 26.55 -7.38
CA LEU A 549 -11.93 26.26 -5.95
C LEU A 549 -12.93 27.20 -5.27
N LEU A 550 -13.12 28.41 -5.81
CA LEU A 550 -14.07 29.39 -5.28
C LEU A 550 -15.50 29.16 -5.80
N MET A 551 -15.68 28.55 -6.98
CA MET A 551 -17.02 28.34 -7.56
C MET A 551 -17.78 27.18 -6.92
N ASN A 552 -17.10 26.09 -6.54
CA ASN A 552 -17.78 24.92 -5.95
C ASN A 552 -18.25 25.19 -4.50
N ALA A 553 -17.55 26.03 -3.74
CA ALA A 553 -17.97 26.46 -2.41
C ALA A 553 -19.12 27.50 -2.44
N GLN A 554 -19.29 28.24 -3.54
CA GLN A 554 -20.39 29.19 -3.70
C GLN A 554 -21.67 28.54 -4.27
N GLN A 555 -21.55 27.50 -5.09
CA GLN A 555 -22.72 26.79 -5.62
C GLN A 555 -23.44 25.92 -4.57
N SER A 556 -22.72 25.35 -3.60
CA SER A 556 -23.34 24.61 -2.49
C SER A 556 -24.12 25.49 -1.53
N ASN A 557 -23.73 26.77 -1.38
CA ASN A 557 -24.45 27.73 -0.53
C ASN A 557 -25.63 28.43 -1.23
N SER A 558 -25.76 28.29 -2.54
CA SER A 558 -26.83 28.93 -3.33
C SER A 558 -28.07 28.04 -3.54
N GLN A 559 -28.02 26.76 -3.12
CA GLN A 559 -29.15 25.83 -3.19
C GLN A 559 -29.86 25.61 -1.84
N MET A 560 -29.47 26.34 -0.79
CA MET A 560 -30.10 26.31 0.54
C MET A 560 -30.64 27.67 1.00
N SER A 561 -30.95 28.58 0.07
CA SER A 561 -31.67 29.83 0.35
C SER A 561 -33.05 29.86 -0.30
#